data_AF-A0A5N4CD56-F1
#
_entry.id   AF-A0A5N4CD56-F1
#
_cell.length_a   1.000
_cell.length_b   1.000
_cell.length_c   1.000
_cell.angle_alpha   90.00
_cell.angle_beta   90.00
_cell.angle_gamma   90.00
#
_symmetry.space_group_name_H-M   'P 1'
#
loop_
_entity.id
_entity.type
_entity.pdbx_description
1 polymer ?
#
loop_
_entity_poly.entity_id
_entity_poly.type
_entity_poly.pdbx_seq_one_letter_code
_entity_poly.pdbx_strand_id
1 'polypeptide(L)'
;MKIYVENLIDCLSEKIISIQEVESAMHALLVKQAMIFMKRRQDELKHESTARRRQARALSGNCTHQEGTSSDDELPSADMTDFQKSRGDILQDRKKIFEDVHDDFCNIQNILLKFQQWREKFPDSYYEAFVSLCIPKLLNPLIRFQLIDWNPLKSCKSRLCVTSRAVQCSQDKNQAYPWESGRINYNLDNFIYKFDSIGLKQMPWFTSIGEFMESSMKDAGKEDSSDRKILSAVINKIVIPRLTDFVEFIWDPLSTSQTRSLITQCRTILEEHSTCENEVSKGKQVIISRIMNFLIYL
;
A
#
# COMPACT_ATOMS: atom_id res chain seq x y z
N MET A 1 -25.84 -18.27 6.13
CA MET A 1 -24.64 -17.47 6.49
C MET A 1 -23.53 -18.31 7.11
N LYS A 2 -23.81 -19.14 8.13
CA LYS A 2 -22.81 -20.03 8.77
C LYS A 2 -21.96 -20.83 7.76
N ILE A 3 -22.59 -21.62 6.89
CA ILE A 3 -21.90 -22.43 5.86
C ILE A 3 -21.00 -21.57 4.95
N TYR A 4 -21.46 -20.38 4.58
CA TYR A 4 -20.67 -19.47 3.76
C TYR A 4 -19.41 -18.99 4.49
N VAL A 5 -19.52 -18.62 5.78
CA VAL A 5 -18.37 -18.19 6.57
C VAL A 5 -17.38 -19.34 6.79
N GLU A 6 -17.86 -20.55 7.03
CA GLU A 6 -17.02 -21.76 7.14
C GLU A 6 -16.23 -21.99 5.84
N ASN A 7 -16.91 -22.04 4.68
CA ASN A 7 -16.24 -22.20 3.38
C ASN A 7 -15.24 -21.08 3.08
N LEU A 8 -15.57 -19.85 3.46
CA LEU A 8 -14.67 -18.70 3.28
C LEU A 8 -13.42 -18.83 4.15
N ILE A 9 -13.56 -19.23 5.42
CA ILE A 9 -12.43 -19.46 6.32
C ILE A 9 -11.55 -20.59 5.77
N ASP A 10 -12.15 -21.71 5.36
CA ASP A 10 -11.42 -22.84 4.81
C ASP A 10 -10.62 -22.43 3.56
N CYS A 11 -11.26 -21.74 2.61
CA CYS A 11 -10.61 -21.20 1.42
C CYS A 11 -9.43 -20.28 1.77
N LEU A 12 -9.62 -19.30 2.67
CA LEU A 12 -8.56 -18.35 3.01
C LEU A 12 -7.44 -19.00 3.82
N SER A 13 -7.76 -20.04 4.61
CA SER A 13 -6.78 -20.82 5.36
C SER A 13 -5.88 -21.65 4.45
N GLU A 14 -6.42 -22.16 3.34
CA GLU A 14 -5.64 -22.87 2.33
C GLU A 14 -4.66 -21.92 1.63
N LYS A 15 -5.14 -20.74 1.21
CA LYS A 15 -4.33 -19.79 0.43
C LYS A 15 -3.33 -18.97 1.26
N ILE A 16 -3.40 -18.97 2.60
CA ILE A 16 -2.54 -18.13 3.46
C ILE A 16 -1.05 -18.40 3.29
N ILE A 17 -0.67 -19.67 3.07
CA ILE A 17 0.73 -20.07 2.92
C ILE A 17 1.29 -19.49 1.63
N SER A 18 0.58 -19.64 0.51
CA SER A 18 1.00 -19.07 -0.78
C SER A 18 1.07 -17.54 -0.75
N ILE A 19 0.12 -16.88 -0.07
CA ILE A 19 0.18 -15.42 0.15
C ILE A 19 1.45 -15.04 0.91
N GLN A 20 1.77 -15.76 1.99
CA GLN A 20 2.95 -15.49 2.81
C GLN A 20 4.26 -15.72 2.04
N GLU A 21 4.33 -16.76 1.20
CA GLU A 21 5.50 -17.04 0.36
C GLU A 21 5.77 -15.92 -0.64
N VAL A 22 4.75 -15.51 -1.41
CA VAL A 22 4.86 -14.43 -2.39
C VAL A 22 5.16 -13.09 -1.71
N GLU A 23 4.53 -12.81 -0.57
CA GLU A 23 4.81 -11.61 0.22
C GLU A 23 6.26 -11.57 0.72
N SER A 24 6.77 -12.70 1.23
CA SER A 24 8.15 -12.82 1.72
C SER A 24 9.16 -12.67 0.58
N ALA A 25 8.88 -13.25 -0.60
CA ALA A 25 9.71 -13.11 -1.78
C ALA A 25 9.77 -11.65 -2.26
N MET A 26 8.62 -10.96 -2.30
CA MET A 26 8.57 -9.54 -2.67
C MET A 26 9.32 -8.67 -1.67
N HIS A 27 9.15 -8.91 -0.36
CA HIS A 27 9.88 -8.19 0.67
C HIS A 27 11.40 -8.39 0.54
N ALA A 28 11.86 -9.64 0.38
CA ALA A 28 13.27 -9.95 0.19
C ALA A 28 13.85 -9.25 -1.05
N LEU A 29 13.10 -9.19 -2.14
CA LEU A 29 13.52 -8.49 -3.36
C LEU A 29 13.67 -6.98 -3.14
N LEU A 30 12.73 -6.35 -2.41
CA LEU A 30 12.80 -4.93 -2.08
C LEU A 30 13.96 -4.61 -1.13
N VAL A 31 14.18 -5.44 -0.10
CA VAL A 31 15.31 -5.31 0.82
C VAL A 31 16.65 -5.45 0.07
N LYS A 32 16.77 -6.44 -0.84
CA LYS A 32 17.95 -6.59 -1.69
C LYS A 32 18.22 -5.33 -2.51
N GLN A 33 17.19 -4.72 -3.08
CA GLN A 33 17.30 -3.46 -3.82
C GLN A 33 17.77 -2.30 -2.92
N ALA A 34 17.17 -2.14 -1.73
CA ALA A 34 17.56 -1.12 -0.77
C ALA A 34 19.03 -1.26 -0.33
N MET A 35 19.48 -2.50 -0.05
CA MET A 35 20.86 -2.78 0.31
C MET A 35 21.85 -2.43 -0.82
N ILE A 36 21.50 -2.68 -2.08
CA ILE A 36 22.32 -2.32 -3.23
C ILE A 36 22.50 -0.79 -3.31
N PHE A 37 21.41 -0.03 -3.19
CA PHE A 37 21.46 1.44 -3.18
C PHE A 37 22.29 1.98 -2.01
N MET A 38 22.06 1.49 -0.79
CA MET A 38 22.80 1.90 0.41
C MET A 38 24.30 1.62 0.29
N LYS A 39 24.67 0.44 -0.22
CA LYS A 39 26.08 0.08 -0.43
C LYS A 39 26.77 1.03 -1.42
N ARG A 40 26.08 1.41 -2.51
CA ARG A 40 26.63 2.35 -3.49
C ARG A 40 26.92 3.71 -2.91
N ARG A 41 25.98 4.30 -2.17
CA ARG A 41 26.23 5.57 -1.48
C ARG A 41 27.41 5.48 -0.53
N GLN A 42 27.50 4.39 0.23
CA GLN A 42 28.63 4.20 1.13
C GLN A 42 29.97 4.13 0.37
N ASP A 43 29.99 3.49 -0.79
CA ASP A 43 31.17 3.41 -1.64
C ASP A 43 31.50 4.76 -2.27
N GLU A 44 30.50 5.51 -2.76
CA GLU A 44 30.66 6.88 -3.28
C GLU A 44 31.24 7.84 -2.23
N LEU A 45 30.69 7.83 -1.01
CA LEU A 45 31.21 8.65 0.11
C LEU A 45 32.66 8.28 0.47
N LYS A 46 33.01 6.99 0.42
CA LYS A 46 34.40 6.53 0.63
C LYS A 46 35.32 6.99 -0.50
N HIS A 47 34.86 6.93 -1.76
CA HIS A 47 35.61 7.37 -2.93
C HIS A 47 35.85 8.87 -2.88
N GLU A 48 34.82 9.65 -2.55
CA GLU A 48 34.90 11.10 -2.40
C GLU A 48 35.84 11.50 -1.26
N SER A 49 35.73 10.87 -0.08
CA SER A 49 36.65 11.07 1.04
C SER A 49 38.11 10.76 0.65
N THR A 50 38.33 9.69 -0.11
CA THR A 50 39.66 9.31 -0.62
C THR A 50 40.17 10.32 -1.65
N ALA A 51 39.30 10.79 -2.55
CA ALA A 51 39.62 11.80 -3.55
C ALA A 51 39.99 13.14 -2.89
N ARG A 52 39.20 13.61 -1.91
CA ARG A 52 39.50 14.81 -1.12
C ARG A 52 40.83 14.69 -0.38
N ARG A 53 41.16 13.53 0.21
CA ARG A 53 42.48 13.29 0.84
C ARG A 53 43.63 13.34 -0.17
N ARG A 54 43.44 12.79 -1.37
CA ARG A 54 44.43 12.87 -2.46
C ARG A 54 44.60 14.31 -2.96
N GLN A 55 43.49 15.03 -3.16
CA GLN A 55 43.50 16.44 -3.52
C GLN A 55 44.15 17.30 -2.45
N ALA A 56 43.89 17.08 -1.16
CA ALA A 56 44.56 17.83 -0.08
C ALA A 56 46.08 17.61 -0.07
N ARG A 57 46.55 16.38 -0.36
CA ARG A 57 47.98 16.10 -0.55
C ARG A 57 48.54 16.75 -1.81
N ALA A 58 47.75 16.83 -2.88
CA ALA A 58 48.13 17.46 -4.15
C ALA A 58 48.07 18.99 -4.11
N LEU A 59 47.16 19.59 -3.33
CA LEU A 59 47.00 21.04 -3.12
C LEU A 59 48.12 21.64 -2.27
N SER A 60 48.95 20.82 -1.62
CA SER A 60 50.32 21.19 -1.23
C SER A 60 51.20 21.54 -2.45
N GLY A 61 50.68 21.42 -3.67
CA GLY A 61 51.22 21.84 -4.96
C GLY A 61 50.11 22.11 -6.01
N ASN A 62 49.25 23.10 -5.74
CA ASN A 62 48.41 23.89 -6.68
C ASN A 62 47.18 23.29 -7.45
N CYS A 63 46.11 24.11 -7.44
CA CYS A 63 44.91 24.26 -8.30
C CYS A 63 43.71 23.25 -8.33
N THR A 64 42.54 23.87 -8.56
CA THR A 64 41.11 23.59 -8.34
C THR A 64 40.39 22.74 -9.39
N HIS A 65 39.34 22.01 -8.97
CA HIS A 65 38.20 21.63 -9.83
C HIS A 65 36.90 21.44 -9.02
N GLN A 66 35.80 22.01 -9.50
CA GLN A 66 34.42 21.78 -9.04
C GLN A 66 33.84 20.57 -9.76
N GLU A 67 33.18 19.67 -9.03
CA GLU A 67 32.53 18.48 -9.58
C GLU A 67 31.03 18.50 -9.32
N GLY A 68 30.26 18.18 -10.35
CA GLY A 68 28.80 18.30 -10.41
C GLY A 68 28.07 17.13 -9.74
N THR A 69 26.89 17.45 -9.23
CA THR A 69 25.98 16.53 -8.55
C THR A 69 25.31 15.59 -9.55
N SER A 70 25.60 14.30 -9.48
CA SER A 70 24.83 13.24 -10.17
C SER A 70 23.53 12.95 -9.41
N SER A 71 22.47 12.56 -10.13
CA SER A 71 21.16 12.23 -9.55
C SER A 71 21.15 10.78 -9.00
N ASP A 72 20.66 10.64 -7.77
CA ASP A 72 20.98 9.60 -6.78
C ASP A 72 20.08 8.34 -6.81
N ASP A 73 19.03 8.30 -7.65
CA ASP A 73 17.94 7.31 -7.51
C ASP A 73 17.94 6.18 -8.58
N GLU A 74 18.96 6.02 -9.43
CA GLU A 74 18.97 5.03 -10.53
C GLU A 74 19.93 3.83 -10.32
N LEU A 75 19.47 2.61 -10.61
CA LEU A 75 20.35 1.42 -10.67
C LEU A 75 21.04 1.33 -12.06
N PRO A 76 22.25 0.74 -12.16
CA PRO A 76 22.84 0.27 -13.41
C PRO A 76 21.86 -0.59 -14.19
N SER A 77 22.00 -0.55 -15.52
CA SER A 77 21.07 -1.20 -16.43
C SER A 77 20.87 -2.70 -16.14
N ALA A 78 21.94 -3.43 -15.80
CA ALA A 78 21.89 -4.87 -15.50
C ALA A 78 21.12 -5.20 -14.21
N ASP A 79 21.38 -4.47 -13.12
CA ASP A 79 20.67 -4.70 -11.84
C ASP A 79 19.19 -4.32 -11.94
N MET A 80 18.90 -3.27 -12.73
CA MET A 80 17.53 -2.86 -13.01
C MET A 80 16.76 -3.97 -13.76
N THR A 81 17.38 -4.59 -14.78
CA THR A 81 16.73 -5.68 -15.53
C THR A 81 16.48 -6.91 -14.67
N ASP A 82 17.43 -7.31 -13.84
CA ASP A 82 17.31 -8.47 -12.96
C ASP A 82 16.25 -8.26 -11.87
N PHE A 83 16.16 -7.04 -11.32
CA PHE A 83 15.11 -6.67 -10.38
C PHE A 83 13.72 -6.74 -11.03
N GLN A 84 13.54 -6.15 -12.22
CA GLN A 84 12.23 -6.19 -12.89
C GLN A 84 11.82 -7.60 -13.28
N LYS A 85 12.76 -8.43 -13.74
CA LYS A 85 12.51 -9.84 -14.03
C LYS A 85 12.04 -10.59 -12.78
N SER A 86 12.82 -10.52 -11.69
CA SER A 86 12.49 -11.19 -10.42
C SER A 86 11.13 -10.73 -9.89
N ARG A 87 10.84 -9.43 -9.98
CA ARG A 87 9.53 -8.88 -9.62
C ARG A 87 8.43 -9.45 -10.50
N GLY A 88 8.65 -9.53 -11.81
CA GLY A 88 7.72 -10.10 -12.77
C GLY A 88 7.36 -11.55 -12.44
N ASP A 89 8.36 -12.37 -12.12
CA ASP A 89 8.18 -13.78 -11.72
C ASP A 89 7.32 -13.89 -10.45
N ILE A 90 7.62 -13.09 -9.41
CA ILE A 90 6.83 -13.05 -8.16
C ILE A 90 5.39 -12.61 -8.43
N LEU A 91 5.18 -11.60 -9.28
CA LEU A 91 3.83 -11.14 -9.63
C LEU A 91 3.07 -12.17 -10.47
N GLN A 92 3.76 -13.02 -11.23
CA GLN A 92 3.13 -14.13 -11.93
C GLN A 92 2.66 -15.21 -10.95
N ASP A 93 3.47 -15.54 -9.94
CA ASP A 93 3.06 -16.49 -8.89
C ASP A 93 1.94 -15.93 -8.03
N ARG A 94 1.96 -14.62 -7.74
CA ARG A 94 0.85 -13.92 -7.09
C ARG A 94 -0.47 -14.14 -7.83
N LYS A 95 -0.50 -14.05 -9.16
CA LYS A 95 -1.75 -14.19 -9.95
C LYS A 95 -2.38 -15.57 -9.81
N LYS A 96 -1.56 -16.62 -9.65
CA LYS A 96 -2.03 -18.00 -9.53
C LYS A 96 -2.72 -18.31 -8.20
N ILE A 97 -2.53 -17.50 -7.16
CA ILE A 97 -3.03 -17.79 -5.80
C ILE A 97 -4.55 -17.96 -5.76
N PHE A 98 -5.28 -17.16 -6.54
CA PHE A 98 -6.75 -17.14 -6.54
C PHE A 98 -7.35 -17.47 -7.92
N GLU A 99 -6.55 -18.01 -8.86
CA GLU A 99 -7.03 -18.29 -10.22
C GLU A 99 -8.15 -19.35 -10.26
N ASP A 100 -8.14 -20.25 -9.28
CA ASP A 100 -9.09 -21.34 -9.09
C ASP A 100 -10.22 -20.99 -8.10
N VAL A 101 -10.19 -19.79 -7.51
CA VAL A 101 -11.11 -19.38 -6.45
C VAL A 101 -12.19 -18.48 -7.02
N HIS A 102 -13.45 -18.83 -6.73
CA HIS A 102 -14.60 -18.01 -7.12
C HIS A 102 -14.59 -16.65 -6.39
N ASP A 103 -14.95 -15.57 -7.10
CA ASP A 103 -14.89 -14.19 -6.60
C ASP A 103 -15.61 -13.98 -5.25
N ASP A 104 -16.70 -14.70 -4.99
CA ASP A 104 -17.40 -14.70 -3.69
C ASP A 104 -16.50 -15.02 -2.48
N PHE A 105 -15.31 -15.61 -2.69
CA PHE A 105 -14.38 -16.00 -1.62
C PHE A 105 -13.03 -15.25 -1.63
N CYS A 106 -12.71 -14.49 -2.68
CA CYS A 106 -11.47 -13.74 -2.78
C CYS A 106 -11.66 -12.22 -3.05
N ASN A 107 -12.84 -11.81 -3.51
CA ASN A 107 -13.18 -10.40 -3.71
C ASN A 107 -13.77 -9.80 -2.42
N ILE A 108 -13.07 -8.81 -1.86
CA ILE A 108 -13.46 -8.15 -0.60
C ILE A 108 -14.84 -7.49 -0.71
N GLN A 109 -15.20 -6.88 -1.84
CA GLN A 109 -16.52 -6.27 -2.04
C GLN A 109 -17.62 -7.34 -1.95
N ASN A 110 -17.46 -8.45 -2.68
CA ASN A 110 -18.45 -9.53 -2.69
C ASN A 110 -18.63 -10.13 -1.29
N ILE A 111 -17.53 -10.33 -0.57
CA ILE A 111 -17.56 -10.82 0.81
C ILE A 111 -18.31 -9.85 1.72
N LEU A 112 -17.98 -8.56 1.68
CA LEU A 112 -18.62 -7.53 2.49
C LEU A 112 -20.10 -7.36 2.14
N LEU A 113 -20.49 -7.53 0.87
CA LEU A 113 -21.91 -7.53 0.47
C LEU A 113 -22.70 -8.68 1.11
N LYS A 114 -22.11 -9.87 1.28
CA LYS A 114 -22.78 -10.97 2.02
C LYS A 114 -22.95 -10.63 3.51
N PHE A 115 -21.93 -10.02 4.12
CA PHE A 115 -22.01 -9.56 5.51
C PHE A 115 -23.03 -8.42 5.68
N GLN A 116 -23.11 -7.51 4.71
CA GLN A 116 -24.10 -6.44 4.69
C GLN A 116 -25.52 -7.02 4.60
N GLN A 117 -25.75 -7.98 3.70
CA GLN A 117 -27.03 -8.68 3.61
C GLN A 117 -27.40 -9.41 4.90
N TRP A 118 -26.42 -9.98 5.61
CA TRP A 118 -26.65 -10.58 6.92
C TRP A 118 -27.07 -9.53 7.95
N ARG A 119 -26.35 -8.40 8.01
CA ARG A 119 -26.66 -7.27 8.89
C ARG A 119 -28.07 -6.71 8.64
N GLU A 120 -28.47 -6.54 7.39
CA GLU A 120 -29.78 -6.00 7.01
C GLU A 120 -30.93 -6.98 7.30
N LYS A 121 -30.74 -8.28 7.03
CA LYS A 121 -31.80 -9.29 7.20
C LYS A 121 -31.94 -9.82 8.62
N PHE A 122 -30.83 -9.90 9.37
CA PHE A 122 -30.78 -10.48 10.70
C PHE A 122 -29.84 -9.66 11.62
N PRO A 123 -30.19 -8.40 11.93
CA PRO A 123 -29.31 -7.48 12.65
C PRO A 123 -28.91 -7.99 14.03
N ASP A 124 -29.84 -8.55 14.81
CA ASP A 124 -29.55 -9.05 16.16
C ASP A 124 -28.49 -10.15 16.11
N SER A 125 -28.67 -11.15 15.24
CA SER A 125 -27.69 -12.22 15.05
C SER A 125 -26.32 -11.71 14.59
N TYR A 126 -26.27 -10.68 13.75
CA TYR A 126 -25.01 -10.06 13.30
C TYR A 126 -24.27 -9.39 14.46
N TYR A 127 -24.98 -8.57 15.26
CA TYR A 127 -24.36 -7.82 16.36
C TYR A 127 -24.01 -8.72 17.54
N GLU A 128 -24.86 -9.70 17.89
CA GLU A 128 -24.59 -10.69 18.94
C GLU A 128 -23.41 -11.60 18.61
N ALA A 129 -23.17 -11.88 17.32
CA ALA A 129 -22.00 -12.63 16.87
C ALA A 129 -20.72 -11.77 16.77
N PHE A 130 -20.78 -10.49 17.16
CA PHE A 130 -19.65 -9.55 17.12
C PHE A 130 -18.94 -9.49 15.75
N VAL A 131 -19.70 -9.57 14.66
CA VAL A 131 -19.15 -9.72 13.30
C VAL A 131 -18.18 -8.60 12.93
N SER A 132 -18.44 -7.36 13.35
CA SER A 132 -17.55 -6.21 13.14
C SER A 132 -16.12 -6.46 13.64
N LEU A 133 -15.96 -7.22 14.73
CA LEU A 133 -14.64 -7.55 15.31
C LEU A 133 -13.91 -8.64 14.53
N CYS A 134 -14.66 -9.45 13.78
CA CYS A 134 -14.16 -10.57 12.99
C CYS A 134 -13.77 -10.15 11.57
N ILE A 135 -14.49 -9.20 10.96
CA ILE A 135 -14.23 -8.74 9.58
C ILE A 135 -12.76 -8.34 9.36
N PRO A 136 -12.10 -7.50 10.21
CA PRO A 136 -10.70 -7.16 10.02
C PRO A 136 -9.76 -8.38 10.04
N LYS A 137 -10.08 -9.41 10.83
CA LYS A 137 -9.28 -10.64 10.91
C LYS A 137 -9.48 -11.48 9.65
N LEU A 138 -10.73 -11.61 9.22
CA LEU A 138 -11.13 -12.37 8.05
C LEU A 138 -10.55 -11.79 6.75
N LEU A 139 -10.58 -10.46 6.60
CA LEU A 139 -10.06 -9.79 5.40
C LEU A 139 -8.52 -9.71 5.35
N ASN A 140 -7.84 -10.02 6.45
CA ASN A 140 -6.38 -9.84 6.55
C ASN A 140 -5.59 -10.52 5.41
N PRO A 141 -5.83 -11.81 5.07
CA PRO A 141 -5.12 -12.46 3.96
C PRO A 141 -5.34 -11.75 2.62
N LEU A 142 -6.57 -11.31 2.35
CA LEU A 142 -6.94 -10.65 1.09
C LEU A 142 -6.34 -9.24 0.98
N ILE A 143 -6.32 -8.49 2.09
CA ILE A 143 -5.71 -7.15 2.11
C ILE A 143 -4.20 -7.28 1.95
N ARG A 144 -3.55 -8.21 2.65
CA ARG A 144 -2.11 -8.50 2.45
C ARG A 144 -1.82 -8.85 1.00
N PHE A 145 -2.64 -9.71 0.39
CA PHE A 145 -2.53 -10.06 -1.03
C PHE A 145 -2.65 -8.85 -1.98
N GLN A 146 -3.58 -7.93 -1.72
CA GLN A 146 -3.71 -6.68 -2.49
C GLN A 146 -2.49 -5.76 -2.28
N LEU A 147 -1.91 -5.77 -1.08
CA LEU A 147 -0.76 -4.95 -0.74
C LEU A 147 0.55 -5.47 -1.32
N ILE A 148 0.70 -6.75 -1.74
CA ILE A 148 1.98 -7.35 -2.18
C ILE A 148 2.81 -6.42 -3.10
N ASP A 149 2.23 -5.89 -4.18
CA ASP A 149 2.95 -5.02 -5.13
C ASP A 149 3.04 -3.54 -4.67
N TRP A 150 2.33 -3.15 -3.61
CA TRP A 150 2.30 -1.77 -3.14
C TRP A 150 3.62 -1.38 -2.47
N ASN A 151 4.18 -0.26 -2.94
CA ASN A 151 5.38 0.35 -2.39
C ASN A 151 5.07 1.79 -1.90
N PRO A 152 4.97 2.03 -0.57
CA PRO A 152 4.65 3.34 -0.01
C PRO A 152 5.73 4.42 -0.23
N LEU A 153 6.95 4.02 -0.60
CA LEU A 153 8.07 4.91 -0.85
C LEU A 153 8.07 5.44 -2.29
N LYS A 154 7.21 4.91 -3.17
CA LYS A 154 7.01 5.42 -4.53
C LYS A 154 5.83 6.38 -4.56
N SER A 155 6.06 7.56 -5.14
CA SER A 155 4.98 8.52 -5.33
C SER A 155 4.00 8.04 -6.41
N CYS A 156 2.71 8.22 -6.15
CA CYS A 156 1.67 8.17 -7.17
C CYS A 156 1.91 9.36 -8.13
N LYS A 157 2.59 9.13 -9.26
CA LYS A 157 2.87 10.19 -10.25
C LYS A 157 1.63 10.58 -11.08
N SER A 158 0.48 9.94 -10.87
CA SER A 158 -0.70 10.23 -11.68
C SER A 158 -1.47 11.44 -11.16
N ARG A 159 -1.30 12.58 -11.86
CA ARG A 159 -2.37 13.58 -12.04
C ARG A 159 -3.60 13.05 -12.80
N LEU A 160 -3.59 11.75 -13.15
CA LEU A 160 -4.58 11.04 -13.95
C LEU A 160 -5.34 9.95 -13.16
N CYS A 161 -5.20 9.86 -11.82
CA CYS A 161 -6.12 9.04 -11.03
C CYS A 161 -7.47 9.78 -10.96
N VAL A 162 -8.34 9.44 -11.91
CA VAL A 162 -9.68 9.99 -12.09
C VAL A 162 -10.46 9.84 -10.77
N THR A 163 -10.74 10.96 -10.11
CA THR A 163 -11.93 11.05 -9.27
C THR A 163 -13.09 11.38 -10.19
N SER A 164 -14.27 10.83 -9.91
CA SER A 164 -15.52 10.99 -10.69
C SER A 164 -16.08 12.43 -10.71
N ARG A 165 -15.24 13.46 -10.51
CA ARG A 165 -15.64 14.86 -10.43
C ARG A 165 -14.71 15.85 -11.13
N ALA A 166 -13.81 15.38 -11.99
CA ALA A 166 -13.08 16.23 -12.93
C ALA A 166 -13.77 16.30 -14.30
N VAL A 167 -15.07 16.63 -14.31
CA VAL A 167 -15.70 17.22 -15.50
C VAL A 167 -15.56 18.72 -15.32
N GLN A 168 -14.64 19.32 -16.08
CA GLN A 168 -14.46 20.75 -16.42
C GLN A 168 -13.02 21.20 -16.21
N CYS A 169 -12.14 20.83 -17.14
CA CYS A 169 -11.40 21.82 -17.94
C CYS A 169 -10.62 21.10 -19.04
N SER A 170 -11.22 20.91 -20.22
CA SER A 170 -10.51 21.01 -21.48
C SER A 170 -11.54 21.20 -22.58
N GLN A 171 -11.56 22.42 -23.14
CA GLN A 171 -12.33 22.74 -24.32
C GLN A 171 -11.59 22.20 -25.54
N ASP A 172 -11.74 20.91 -25.83
CA ASP A 172 -11.46 20.36 -27.15
C ASP A 172 -12.70 19.64 -27.66
N LYS A 173 -13.53 20.42 -28.36
CA LYS A 173 -14.67 19.91 -29.13
C LYS A 173 -14.09 19.27 -30.39
N ASN A 174 -13.83 17.96 -30.38
CA ASN A 174 -13.91 17.05 -31.54
C ASN A 174 -13.22 15.71 -31.30
N GLN A 175 -13.44 15.08 -30.14
CA GLN A 175 -13.14 13.67 -30.02
C GLN A 175 -14.20 13.01 -29.13
N ALA A 176 -15.17 12.38 -29.77
CA ALA A 176 -16.09 11.48 -29.10
C ALA A 176 -15.28 10.28 -28.64
N TYR A 177 -15.14 10.11 -27.34
CA TYR A 177 -14.36 9.03 -26.79
C TYR A 177 -15.27 7.96 -26.16
N PRO A 178 -14.79 6.70 -26.05
CA PRO A 178 -15.64 5.51 -25.95
C PRO A 178 -16.41 5.27 -24.64
N TRP A 179 -16.41 6.20 -23.67
CA TRP A 179 -17.02 5.97 -22.35
C TRP A 179 -18.51 6.29 -22.27
N GLU A 180 -19.17 6.66 -23.37
CA GLU A 180 -20.62 6.93 -23.41
C GLU A 180 -21.50 5.67 -23.35
N SER A 181 -20.91 4.47 -23.30
CA SER A 181 -21.67 3.21 -23.19
C SER A 181 -21.44 2.55 -21.84
N GLY A 182 -22.35 2.79 -20.90
CA GLY A 182 -22.30 2.31 -19.52
C GLY A 182 -22.32 0.78 -19.35
N ARG A 183 -21.14 0.16 -19.41
CA ARG A 183 -20.84 -1.13 -18.78
C ARG A 183 -19.39 -1.14 -18.31
N ILE A 184 -19.16 -0.96 -17.02
CA ILE A 184 -17.85 -1.23 -16.42
C ILE A 184 -17.82 -2.73 -16.12
N ASN A 185 -17.02 -3.47 -16.90
CA ASN A 185 -16.75 -4.88 -16.68
C ASN A 185 -15.52 -5.00 -15.78
N TYR A 186 -15.69 -5.54 -14.57
CA TYR A 186 -14.62 -5.72 -13.57
C TYR A 186 -13.69 -6.90 -13.90
N ASN A 187 -13.30 -7.06 -15.17
CA ASN A 187 -12.25 -8.00 -15.52
C ASN A 187 -10.91 -7.44 -15.03
N LEU A 188 -10.31 -8.14 -14.08
CA LEU A 188 -9.01 -7.85 -13.46
C LEU A 188 -7.83 -7.85 -14.46
N ASP A 189 -8.08 -8.13 -15.74
CA ASP A 189 -7.06 -8.52 -16.71
C ASP A 189 -6.66 -7.44 -17.73
N ASN A 190 -7.31 -6.26 -17.78
CA ASN A 190 -7.09 -5.33 -18.91
C ASN A 190 -6.52 -3.94 -18.60
N PHE A 191 -5.90 -3.72 -17.44
CA PHE A 191 -4.99 -2.60 -17.28
C PHE A 191 -3.77 -3.01 -16.45
N ILE A 192 -2.57 -2.87 -17.02
CA ILE A 192 -1.31 -2.82 -16.30
C ILE A 192 -1.30 -1.50 -15.49
N TYR A 193 -2.17 -1.37 -14.50
CA TYR A 193 -2.03 -0.34 -13.48
C TYR A 193 -0.86 -0.77 -12.59
N LYS A 194 0.14 0.09 -12.51
CA LYS A 194 1.28 -0.05 -11.60
C LYS A 194 0.77 0.08 -10.15
N PHE A 195 0.33 -1.04 -9.56
CA PHE A 195 -0.15 -1.07 -8.16
C PHE A 195 0.92 -0.61 -7.17
N ASP A 196 2.20 -0.68 -7.55
CA ASP A 196 3.32 -0.12 -6.78
C ASP A 196 3.24 1.38 -6.47
N SER A 197 2.37 2.13 -7.14
CA SER A 197 2.23 3.58 -6.98
C SER A 197 0.81 4.03 -6.65
N ILE A 198 -0.13 3.12 -6.44
CA ILE A 198 -1.50 3.49 -6.10
C ILE A 198 -1.59 4.12 -4.70
N GLY A 199 -2.38 5.19 -4.56
CA GLY A 199 -2.64 5.80 -3.25
C GLY A 199 -3.49 4.89 -2.38
N LEU A 200 -3.25 4.89 -1.06
CA LEU A 200 -3.94 4.00 -0.12
C LEU A 200 -5.48 4.07 -0.23
N LYS A 201 -6.04 5.29 -0.32
CA LYS A 201 -7.50 5.51 -0.43
C LYS A 201 -8.12 4.99 -1.74
N GLN A 202 -7.29 4.75 -2.77
CA GLN A 202 -7.73 4.26 -4.08
C GLN A 202 -7.70 2.74 -4.18
N MET A 203 -7.23 2.05 -3.13
CA MET A 203 -7.17 0.60 -3.15
C MET A 203 -8.56 -0.02 -3.03
N PRO A 204 -8.84 -1.13 -3.74
CA PRO A 204 -10.15 -1.79 -3.70
C PRO A 204 -10.59 -2.15 -2.28
N TRP A 205 -9.71 -2.69 -1.45
CA TRP A 205 -10.05 -3.00 -0.06
C TRP A 205 -10.49 -1.76 0.74
N PHE A 206 -9.87 -0.59 0.47
CA PHE A 206 -10.14 0.64 1.21
C PHE A 206 -11.54 1.15 0.84
N THR A 207 -11.83 1.22 -0.46
CA THR A 207 -13.14 1.65 -0.96
C THR A 207 -14.24 0.69 -0.50
N SER A 208 -14.02 -0.62 -0.59
CA SER A 208 -15.00 -1.63 -0.17
C SER A 208 -15.35 -1.56 1.31
N ILE A 209 -14.35 -1.37 2.18
CA ILE A 209 -14.60 -1.20 3.62
C ILE A 209 -15.32 0.13 3.89
N GLY A 210 -14.95 1.21 3.20
CA GLY A 210 -15.61 2.51 3.31
C GLY A 210 -17.11 2.43 2.97
N GLU A 211 -17.46 1.80 1.84
CA GLU A 211 -18.85 1.59 1.42
C GLU A 211 -19.63 0.72 2.43
N PHE A 212 -19.00 -0.33 2.95
CA PHE A 212 -19.60 -1.20 3.98
C PHE A 212 -19.88 -0.45 5.30
N MET A 213 -18.99 0.49 5.67
CA MET A 213 -19.16 1.34 6.85
C MET A 213 -20.24 2.40 6.64
N GLU A 214 -20.29 3.04 5.47
CA GLU A 214 -21.29 4.06 5.16
C GLU A 214 -22.70 3.47 5.09
N SER A 215 -22.86 2.26 4.55
CA SER A 215 -24.15 1.56 4.55
C SER A 215 -24.69 1.30 5.95
N SER A 216 -23.82 1.14 6.96
CA SER A 216 -24.23 0.99 8.37
C SER A 216 -24.81 2.27 8.98
N MET A 217 -24.55 3.45 8.41
CA MET A 217 -25.01 4.74 8.94
C MET A 217 -26.47 5.04 8.59
N LYS A 218 -27.00 4.39 7.56
CA LYS A 218 -28.39 4.56 7.11
C LYS A 218 -29.39 3.84 8.02
N ASP A 219 -28.91 2.91 8.85
CA ASP A 219 -29.70 2.24 9.88
C ASP A 219 -29.83 3.17 11.11
N ALA A 220 -30.82 4.05 11.04
CA ALA A 220 -31.14 5.04 12.07
C ALA A 220 -31.40 4.37 13.43
N GLY A 221 -30.42 4.41 14.34
CA GLY A 221 -30.62 4.02 15.73
C GLY A 221 -29.37 3.67 16.55
N LYS A 222 -28.22 3.38 15.92
CA LYS A 222 -26.98 3.05 16.65
C LYS A 222 -25.85 3.99 16.27
N GLU A 223 -25.80 5.11 16.97
CA GLU A 223 -24.71 6.09 16.93
C GLU A 223 -23.37 5.53 17.46
N ASP A 224 -23.24 4.22 17.68
CA ASP A 224 -22.00 3.52 18.11
C ASP A 224 -21.77 2.16 17.41
N SER A 225 -22.19 2.02 16.15
CA SER A 225 -21.99 0.77 15.40
C SER A 225 -20.49 0.42 15.34
N SER A 226 -20.13 -0.73 15.91
CA SER A 226 -18.76 -1.29 15.90
C SER A 226 -18.17 -1.43 14.49
N ASP A 227 -19.03 -1.51 13.47
CA ASP A 227 -18.65 -1.53 12.05
C ASP A 227 -17.82 -0.30 11.66
N ARG A 228 -18.07 0.87 12.25
CA ARG A 228 -17.30 2.07 11.94
C ARG A 228 -15.83 1.97 12.33
N LYS A 229 -15.46 1.04 13.20
CA LYS A 229 -14.07 0.82 13.64
C LYS A 229 -13.32 -0.16 12.74
N ILE A 230 -13.96 -0.79 11.75
CA ILE A 230 -13.35 -1.79 10.87
C ILE A 230 -12.16 -1.21 10.11
N LEU A 231 -12.33 -0.04 9.48
CA LEU A 231 -11.24 0.60 8.73
C LEU A 231 -10.05 0.94 9.64
N SER A 232 -10.30 1.55 10.80
CA SER A 232 -9.26 1.82 11.80
C SER A 232 -8.55 0.53 12.24
N ALA A 233 -9.29 -0.55 12.48
CA ALA A 233 -8.72 -1.84 12.87
C ALA A 233 -7.83 -2.45 11.77
N VAL A 234 -8.25 -2.36 10.51
CA VAL A 234 -7.47 -2.83 9.35
C VAL A 234 -6.19 -2.01 9.18
N ILE A 235 -6.27 -0.68 9.24
CA ILE A 235 -5.08 0.18 9.12
C ILE A 235 -4.09 -0.13 10.24
N ASN A 236 -4.57 -0.21 11.50
CA ASN A 236 -3.74 -0.52 12.66
C ASN A 236 -3.08 -1.91 12.61
N LYS A 237 -3.79 -2.93 12.11
CA LYS A 237 -3.31 -4.31 12.16
C LYS A 237 -2.58 -4.77 10.91
N ILE A 238 -2.70 -4.06 9.78
CA ILE A 238 -2.17 -4.51 8.49
C ILE A 238 -1.30 -3.43 7.85
N VAL A 239 -1.84 -2.22 7.66
CA VAL A 239 -1.13 -1.14 6.94
C VAL A 239 0.05 -0.62 7.77
N ILE A 240 -0.16 -0.40 9.08
CA ILE A 240 0.85 0.13 9.99
C ILE A 240 2.05 -0.82 10.16
N PRO A 241 1.86 -2.12 10.45
CA PRO A 241 2.97 -3.07 10.49
C PRO A 241 3.75 -3.08 9.18
N ARG A 242 3.06 -3.12 8.04
CA ARG A 242 3.70 -3.08 6.72
C ARG A 242 4.53 -1.80 6.52
N LEU A 243 4.00 -0.63 6.87
CA LEU A 243 4.76 0.62 6.79
C LEU A 243 5.97 0.62 7.71
N THR A 244 5.84 0.04 8.91
CA THR A 244 6.95 -0.10 9.85
C THR A 244 8.08 -0.92 9.23
N ASP A 245 7.78 -2.06 8.59
CA ASP A 245 8.77 -2.88 7.88
C ASP A 245 9.45 -2.10 6.75
N PHE A 246 8.70 -1.30 5.98
CA PHE A 246 9.29 -0.44 4.96
C PHE A 246 10.26 0.59 5.55
N VAL A 247 9.90 1.25 6.66
CA VAL A 247 10.77 2.21 7.33
C VAL A 247 12.02 1.54 7.91
N GLU A 248 11.89 0.33 8.43
CA GLU A 248 12.97 -0.40 9.10
C GLU A 248 13.98 -1.00 8.11
N PHE A 249 13.52 -1.54 6.97
CA PHE A 249 14.37 -2.37 6.11
C PHE A 249 14.55 -1.86 4.68
N ILE A 250 13.69 -0.98 4.18
CA ILE A 250 13.64 -0.63 2.75
C ILE A 250 13.90 0.88 2.54
N TRP A 251 13.40 1.71 3.44
CA TRP A 251 13.51 3.15 3.35
C TRP A 251 14.96 3.59 3.47
N ASP A 252 15.34 4.45 2.54
CA ASP A 252 16.60 5.13 2.58
C ASP A 252 16.41 6.58 3.04
N PRO A 253 17.01 6.96 4.18
CA PRO A 253 16.84 8.29 4.77
C PRO A 253 17.47 9.42 3.96
N LEU A 254 18.42 9.10 3.08
CA LEU A 254 19.08 10.10 2.24
C LEU A 254 18.28 10.42 0.97
N SER A 255 17.38 9.53 0.53
CA SER A 255 16.50 9.80 -0.61
C SER A 255 15.36 10.73 -0.22
N THR A 256 15.48 11.99 -0.65
CA THR A 256 14.44 13.02 -0.48
C THR A 256 13.11 12.58 -1.11
N SER A 257 13.14 11.84 -2.23
CA SER A 257 11.94 11.33 -2.89
C SER A 257 11.19 10.31 -2.03
N GLN A 258 11.91 9.33 -1.48
CA GLN A 258 11.31 8.31 -0.62
C GLN A 258 10.75 8.93 0.66
N THR A 259 11.50 9.83 1.30
CA THR A 259 11.07 10.54 2.52
C THR A 259 9.80 11.35 2.28
N ARG A 260 9.71 12.06 1.15
CA ARG A 260 8.47 12.78 0.78
C ARG A 260 7.29 11.84 0.59
N SER A 261 7.47 10.73 -0.12
CA SER A 261 6.42 9.74 -0.35
C SER A 261 5.92 9.14 0.96
N LEU A 262 6.84 8.73 1.85
CA LEU A 262 6.52 8.19 3.16
C LEU A 262 5.71 9.17 4.01
N ILE A 263 6.12 10.45 4.06
CA ILE A 263 5.39 11.50 4.77
C ILE A 263 3.97 11.65 4.21
N THR A 264 3.79 11.64 2.89
CA THR A 264 2.47 11.72 2.26
C THR A 264 1.57 10.53 2.63
N GLN A 265 2.11 9.31 2.64
CA GLN A 265 1.34 8.12 3.06
C GLN A 265 0.99 8.18 4.55
N CYS A 266 1.92 8.60 5.41
CA CYS A 266 1.66 8.74 6.84
C CYS A 266 0.58 9.80 7.14
N ARG A 267 0.60 10.95 6.45
CA ARG A 267 -0.45 11.97 6.58
C ARG A 267 -1.82 11.43 6.17
N THR A 268 -1.88 10.72 5.05
CA THR A 268 -3.10 10.07 4.54
C THR A 268 -3.70 9.14 5.60
N ILE A 269 -2.86 8.33 6.25
CA ILE A 269 -3.30 7.41 7.32
C ILE A 269 -3.78 8.16 8.56
N LEU A 270 -3.09 9.23 8.96
CA LEU A 270 -3.48 10.04 10.11
C LEU A 270 -4.82 10.75 9.91
N GLU A 271 -5.08 11.25 8.70
CA GLU A 271 -6.38 11.84 8.33
C GLU A 271 -7.52 10.83 8.49
N GLU A 272 -7.35 9.60 7.98
CA GLU A 272 -8.37 8.54 8.06
C GLU A 272 -8.58 8.02 9.48
N HIS A 273 -7.56 8.07 10.34
CA HIS A 273 -7.73 7.78 11.76
C HIS A 273 -8.43 8.90 12.54
N SER A 274 -8.52 10.10 11.99
CA SER A 274 -9.18 11.26 12.63
C SER A 274 -10.65 11.34 12.25
N THR A 275 -11.01 10.89 11.05
CA THR A 275 -12.41 10.74 10.62
C THR A 275 -13.12 9.54 11.28
N CYS A 276 -12.35 8.54 11.75
CA CYS A 276 -12.87 7.28 12.27
C CYS A 276 -12.95 7.19 13.82
N GLU A 277 -12.19 7.99 14.59
CA GLU A 277 -12.21 7.98 16.07
C GLU A 277 -11.83 9.35 16.67
N ASN A 278 -12.69 9.85 17.57
CA ASN A 278 -12.44 11.01 18.45
C ASN A 278 -11.50 10.69 19.65
N GLU A 279 -10.94 9.48 19.74
CA GLU A 279 -9.91 9.17 20.74
C GLU A 279 -8.53 9.03 20.07
N VAL A 280 -7.54 9.65 20.70
CA VAL A 280 -6.13 9.55 20.31
C VAL A 280 -5.65 8.15 20.69
N SER A 281 -5.87 7.17 19.80
CA SER A 281 -5.42 5.81 20.05
C SER A 281 -3.89 5.80 20.24
N LYS A 282 -3.41 5.06 21.24
CA LYS A 282 -1.96 4.91 21.55
C LYS A 282 -1.12 4.52 20.33
N GLY A 283 -1.72 3.91 19.30
CA GLY A 283 -1.09 3.61 18.01
C GLY A 283 -0.65 4.86 17.23
N LYS A 284 -1.44 5.96 17.27
CA LYS A 284 -1.09 7.27 16.68
C LYS A 284 0.25 7.78 17.24
N GLN A 285 0.42 7.69 18.56
CA GLN A 285 1.62 8.15 19.27
C GLN A 285 2.84 7.25 19.03
N VAL A 286 2.66 5.93 18.87
CA VAL A 286 3.78 5.00 18.63
C VAL A 286 4.38 5.19 17.24
N ILE A 287 3.55 5.39 16.21
CA ILE A 287 4.03 5.62 14.84
C ILE A 287 4.61 7.01 14.71
N ILE A 288 3.94 8.04 15.23
CA ILE A 288 4.47 9.40 15.28
C ILE A 288 5.77 9.41 16.08
N SER A 289 5.86 8.76 17.25
CA SER A 289 7.11 8.70 18.02
C SER A 289 8.20 7.90 17.30
N ARG A 290 7.90 6.79 16.62
CA ARG A 290 8.93 6.02 15.89
C ARG A 290 9.43 6.79 14.68
N ILE A 291 8.54 7.35 13.86
CA ILE A 291 8.91 8.16 12.68
C ILE A 291 9.62 9.45 13.11
N MET A 292 9.09 10.17 14.11
CA MET A 292 9.73 11.38 14.65
C MET A 292 11.07 11.06 15.30
N ASN A 293 11.20 10.02 16.12
CA ASN A 293 12.51 9.64 16.68
C ASN A 293 13.49 9.29 15.57
N PHE A 294 13.08 8.54 14.54
CA PHE A 294 13.97 8.20 13.43
C PHE A 294 14.38 9.42 12.59
N LEU A 295 13.50 10.41 12.44
CA LEU A 295 13.80 11.69 11.78
C LEU A 295 14.61 12.66 12.66
N ILE A 296 14.56 12.55 13.99
CA ILE A 296 15.33 13.38 14.94
C ILE A 296 16.82 12.98 14.97
N TYR A 297 17.15 11.73 14.62
CA TYR A 297 18.54 11.24 14.58
C TYR A 297 19.21 11.37 13.19
N LEU A 298 18.56 12.05 12.23
CA LEU A 298 19.11 12.46 10.94
C LEU A 298 19.40 13.97 10.93
#